data_AF-A0A7R9USH5-F1
#
_entry.id   AF-A0A7R9USH5-F1
#
_cell.length_a   1.000
_cell.length_b   1.000
_cell.length_c   1.000
_cell.angle_alpha   90.00
_cell.angle_beta   90.00
_cell.angle_gamma   90.00
#
_symmetry.space_group_name_H-M   'P 1'
#
loop_
_entity.id
_entity.type
_entity.pdbx_description
1 polymer ?
#
loop_
_entity_poly.entity_id
_entity_poly.type
_entity_poly.pdbx_seq_one_letter_code
_entity_poly.pdbx_strand_id
1 'polypeptide(L)'
;RMADADTSAVTGNALVLVRTLHAYMDALMAAALNPMERKKLEDVSKRLGLLLVKLNLNELSTTIVDKLLGITQAVSVGDYRTALAIHVELTTSDWADNGAWLVGLKRLLEALAKP
;
A
#
# COMPACT_ATOMS: atom_id res chain seq x y z
N ARG A 1 9.07 -9.52 -0.03
CA ARG A 1 7.90 -9.12 0.82
C ARG A 1 8.16 -7.69 1.27
N MET A 2 7.19 -7.00 1.88
CA MET A 2 7.47 -5.64 2.40
C MET A 2 8.66 -5.63 3.38
N ALA A 3 8.74 -6.64 4.25
CA ALA A 3 9.85 -6.81 5.19
C ALA A 3 11.23 -7.02 4.53
N ASP A 4 11.28 -7.41 3.25
CA ASP A 4 12.53 -7.64 2.53
C ASP A 4 12.91 -6.46 1.62
N ALA A 5 12.06 -5.43 1.54
CA ALA A 5 12.31 -4.30 0.66
C ALA A 5 13.31 -3.34 1.31
N ASP A 6 14.36 -3.00 0.58
CA ASP A 6 15.25 -1.91 0.97
C ASP A 6 14.48 -0.59 0.92
N THR A 7 14.52 0.16 2.02
CA THR A 7 13.89 1.47 2.17
C THR A 7 14.86 2.49 2.75
N SER A 8 16.17 2.18 2.76
CA SER A 8 17.22 2.99 3.35
C SER A 8 17.40 4.37 2.69
N ALA A 9 17.07 4.49 1.40
CA ALA A 9 17.13 5.74 0.65
C ALA A 9 15.80 6.53 0.68
N VAL A 10 14.73 5.96 1.26
CA VAL A 10 13.42 6.62 1.30
C VAL A 10 13.41 7.73 2.35
N THR A 11 12.98 8.93 1.95
CA THR A 11 12.97 10.12 2.82
C THR A 11 11.64 10.88 2.75
N GLY A 12 11.45 11.84 3.66
CA GLY A 12 10.30 12.76 3.66
C GLY A 12 8.95 12.05 3.71
N ASN A 13 8.02 12.52 2.88
CA ASN A 13 6.66 11.99 2.79
C ASN A 13 6.62 10.50 2.39
N ALA A 14 7.53 10.08 1.51
CA ALA A 14 7.61 8.68 1.10
C ALA A 14 7.95 7.77 2.30
N LEU A 15 8.77 8.24 3.26
CA LEU A 15 9.09 7.46 4.46
C LEU A 15 7.88 7.30 5.39
N VAL A 16 7.06 8.34 5.52
CA VAL A 16 5.79 8.28 6.27
C VAL A 16 4.86 7.23 5.66
N LEU A 17 4.77 7.21 4.33
CA LEU A 17 4.00 6.21 3.59
C LEU A 17 4.50 4.79 3.87
N VAL A 18 5.81 4.54 3.77
CA VAL A 18 6.40 3.21 4.06
C VAL A 18 6.01 2.72 5.47
N ARG A 19 6.18 3.59 6.48
CA ARG A 19 5.86 3.25 7.87
C ARG A 19 4.38 2.93 8.06
N THR A 20 3.51 3.71 7.42
CA THR A 20 2.07 3.53 7.52
C THR A 20 1.61 2.22 6.88
N LEU A 21 2.14 1.89 5.70
CA LEU A 21 1.82 0.63 5.01
C LEU A 21 2.33 -0.59 5.81
N HIS A 22 3.50 -0.50 6.44
CA HIS A 22 3.97 -1.55 7.36
C HIS A 22 3.01 -1.73 8.54
N ALA A 23 2.63 -0.65 9.20
CA ALA A 23 1.71 -0.72 10.35
C ALA A 23 0.37 -1.37 9.99
N TYR A 24 -0.22 -1.02 8.84
CA TYR A 24 -1.44 -1.65 8.35
C TYR A 24 -1.28 -3.14 8.06
N MET A 25 -0.18 -3.52 7.40
CA MET A 25 0.08 -4.93 7.10
C MET A 25 0.33 -5.76 8.36
N ASP A 26 1.07 -5.22 9.33
CA ASP A 26 1.36 -5.91 10.59
C ASP A 26 0.07 -6.12 11.41
N ALA A 27 -0.78 -5.09 11.49
CA ALA A 27 -2.08 -5.20 12.15
C ALA A 27 -2.98 -6.27 11.50
N LEU A 28 -3.08 -6.29 10.17
CA LEU A 28 -3.85 -7.30 9.44
C LEU A 28 -3.27 -8.71 9.62
N MET A 29 -1.94 -8.85 9.59
CA MET A 29 -1.28 -10.15 9.78
C MET A 29 -1.47 -10.69 11.20
N ALA A 30 -1.49 -9.81 12.21
CA ALA A 30 -1.78 -10.17 13.59
C ALA A 30 -3.26 -10.57 13.80
N ALA A 31 -4.17 -9.93 13.07
CA ALA A 31 -5.61 -10.21 13.12
C ALA A 31 -6.04 -11.44 12.30
N ALA A 32 -5.17 -11.97 11.42
CA ALA A 32 -5.52 -13.09 10.55
C ALA A 32 -5.80 -14.38 11.34
N LEU A 33 -7.02 -14.90 11.24
CA LEU A 33 -7.48 -16.02 12.08
C LEU A 33 -7.24 -17.38 11.41
N ASN A 34 -7.15 -17.42 10.07
CA ASN A 34 -6.97 -18.66 9.34
C ASN A 34 -5.78 -18.63 8.35
N PRO A 35 -5.22 -19.80 7.99
CA PRO A 35 -4.08 -19.88 7.07
C PRO A 35 -4.36 -19.30 5.68
N MET A 36 -5.61 -19.32 5.22
CA MET A 36 -5.99 -18.80 3.91
C MET A 36 -5.93 -17.27 3.87
N GLU A 37 -6.43 -16.59 4.89
CA GLU A 37 -6.31 -15.15 5.10
C GLU A 37 -4.85 -14.74 5.18
N ARG A 38 -4.06 -15.45 6.00
CA ARG A 38 -2.64 -15.19 6.11
C ARG A 38 -1.95 -15.27 4.75
N LYS A 39 -2.21 -16.32 3.97
CA LYS A 39 -1.67 -16.47 2.61
C LYS A 39 -2.09 -15.34 1.65
N LYS A 40 -3.32 -14.84 1.77
CA LYS A 40 -3.79 -13.66 0.99
C LYS A 40 -3.00 -12.41 1.38
N LEU A 41 -2.81 -12.16 2.68
CA LEU A 41 -2.03 -11.03 3.18
C LEU A 41 -0.54 -11.15 2.80
N GLU A 42 0.02 -12.36 2.72
CA GLU A 42 1.38 -12.55 2.21
C GLU A 42 1.52 -12.15 0.73
N ASP A 43 0.52 -12.43 -0.10
CA ASP A 43 0.49 -11.95 -1.50
C ASP A 43 0.41 -10.42 -1.57
N VAL A 44 -0.43 -9.81 -0.73
CA VAL A 44 -0.50 -8.34 -0.59
C VAL A 44 0.86 -7.77 -0.19
N SER A 45 1.51 -8.35 0.82
CA SER A 45 2.85 -7.94 1.26
C SER A 45 3.89 -8.07 0.15
N LYS A 46 3.84 -9.12 -0.68
CA LYS A 46 4.76 -9.26 -1.81
C LYS A 46 4.57 -8.15 -2.84
N ARG A 47 3.31 -7.83 -3.18
CA ARG A 47 2.97 -6.78 -4.13
C ARG A 47 3.34 -5.39 -3.63
N LEU A 48 3.04 -5.08 -2.37
CA LEU A 48 3.44 -3.81 -1.76
C LEU A 48 4.96 -3.70 -1.59
N GLY A 49 5.68 -4.81 -1.48
CA GLY A 49 7.15 -4.79 -1.55
C GLY A 49 7.68 -4.19 -2.85
N LEU A 50 6.99 -4.38 -3.99
CA LEU A 50 7.37 -3.76 -5.26
C LEU A 50 7.21 -2.23 -5.21
N LEU A 51 6.15 -1.74 -4.54
CA LEU A 51 5.96 -0.31 -4.30
C LEU A 51 7.12 0.26 -3.46
N LEU A 52 7.51 -0.44 -2.39
CA LEU A 52 8.62 0.01 -1.54
C LEU A 52 9.95 0.10 -2.28
N VAL A 53 10.25 -0.87 -3.14
CA VAL A 53 11.44 -0.84 -4.01
C VAL A 53 11.40 0.38 -4.93
N LYS A 54 10.25 0.66 -5.57
CA LYS A 54 10.10 1.84 -6.43
C LYS A 54 10.24 3.16 -5.67
N LEU A 55 9.75 3.24 -4.44
CA LEU A 55 9.95 4.42 -3.57
C LEU A 55 11.44 4.60 -3.23
N ASN A 56 12.16 3.52 -2.92
CA ASN A 56 13.59 3.56 -2.61
C ASN A 56 14.44 3.98 -3.80
N LEU A 57 14.07 3.52 -5.00
CA LEU A 57 14.72 3.91 -6.26
C LEU A 57 14.27 5.28 -6.79
N ASN A 58 13.35 5.96 -6.08
CA ASN A 58 12.78 7.24 -6.48
C ASN A 58 12.15 7.22 -7.91
N GLU A 59 11.55 6.08 -8.27
CA GLU A 59 10.92 5.84 -9.57
C GLU A 59 9.45 6.30 -9.65
N LEU A 60 8.91 6.81 -8.54
CA LEU A 60 7.54 7.33 -8.49
C LEU A 60 7.55 8.85 -8.47
N SER A 61 6.64 9.44 -9.25
CA SER A 61 6.45 10.89 -9.26
C SER A 61 5.88 11.37 -7.92
N THR A 62 6.10 12.65 -7.61
CA THR A 62 5.52 13.30 -6.43
C THR A 62 4.00 13.17 -6.41
N THR A 63 3.34 13.31 -7.58
CA THR A 63 1.90 13.12 -7.73
C THR A 63 1.42 11.74 -7.27
N ILE A 64 2.15 10.67 -7.60
CA ILE A 64 1.82 9.32 -7.15
C ILE A 64 1.98 9.22 -5.63
N VAL A 65 3.07 9.73 -5.08
CA VAL A 65 3.34 9.71 -3.63
C VAL A 65 2.25 10.48 -2.87
N ASP A 66 1.85 11.65 -3.35
CA ASP A 66 0.81 12.47 -2.72
C ASP A 66 -0.57 11.77 -2.75
N LYS A 67 -0.92 11.12 -3.86
CA LYS A 67 -2.13 10.27 -3.94
C LYS A 67 -2.08 9.12 -2.94
N LEU A 68 -0.92 8.45 -2.82
CA LEU A 68 -0.74 7.37 -1.85
C LEU A 68 -0.88 7.84 -0.40
N LEU A 69 -0.35 9.02 -0.08
CA LEU A 69 -0.57 9.65 1.23
C LEU A 69 -2.05 9.95 1.46
N GLY A 70 -2.74 10.53 0.48
CA GLY A 70 -4.19 10.78 0.56
C GLY A 70 -5.00 9.51 0.83
N ILE A 71 -4.65 8.39 0.19
CA ILE A 71 -5.22 7.07 0.50
C ILE A 71 -4.97 6.70 1.96
N THR A 72 -3.72 6.75 2.44
CA THR A 72 -3.41 6.36 3.82
C THR A 72 -4.07 7.24 4.88
N GLN A 73 -4.26 8.54 4.58
CA GLN A 73 -4.92 9.50 5.45
C GLN A 73 -6.44 9.29 5.48
N ALA A 74 -7.06 8.98 4.35
CA ALA A 74 -8.48 8.63 4.32
C ALA A 74 -8.75 7.34 5.12
N VAL A 75 -7.88 6.34 4.98
CA VAL A 75 -7.96 5.09 5.76
C VAL A 75 -7.80 5.34 7.27
N SER A 76 -6.91 6.23 7.70
CA SER A 76 -6.66 6.44 9.15
C SER A 76 -7.86 7.03 9.90
N VAL A 77 -8.81 7.65 9.18
CA VAL A 77 -10.08 8.16 9.72
C VAL A 77 -11.28 7.28 9.36
N GLY A 78 -11.05 6.11 8.75
CA GLY A 78 -12.10 5.17 8.35
C GLY A 78 -12.86 5.55 7.06
N ASP A 79 -12.38 6.54 6.30
CA ASP A 79 -12.97 6.94 5.02
C ASP A 79 -12.42 6.09 3.86
N TYR A 80 -12.85 4.84 3.81
CA TYR A 80 -12.46 3.91 2.74
C TYR A 80 -13.05 4.30 1.39
N ARG A 81 -14.14 5.08 1.35
CA ARG A 81 -14.74 5.53 0.10
C ARG A 81 -13.82 6.51 -0.62
N THR A 82 -13.29 7.49 0.09
CA THR A 82 -12.31 8.44 -0.45
C THR A 82 -11.01 7.71 -0.83
N ALA A 83 -10.54 6.79 0.01
CA ALA A 83 -9.36 5.98 -0.31
C ALA A 83 -9.52 5.19 -1.63
N LEU A 84 -10.69 4.58 -1.85
CA LEU A 84 -10.98 3.85 -3.09
C LEU A 84 -11.11 4.77 -4.30
N ALA A 85 -11.68 5.97 -4.16
CA ALA A 85 -11.78 6.92 -5.25
C ALA A 85 -10.38 7.34 -5.75
N ILE A 86 -9.48 7.70 -4.82
CA ILE A 86 -8.10 8.05 -5.17
C ILE A 86 -7.36 6.86 -5.79
N HIS A 87 -7.58 5.64 -5.28
CA HIS A 87 -7.02 4.42 -5.86
C HIS A 87 -7.46 4.21 -7.31
N VAL A 88 -8.74 4.41 -7.62
CA VAL A 88 -9.28 4.29 -8.99
C VAL A 88 -8.62 5.28 -9.94
N GLU A 89 -8.48 6.54 -9.52
CA GLU A 89 -7.77 7.56 -10.31
C GLU A 89 -6.34 7.12 -10.61
N LEU A 90 -5.61 6.62 -9.61
CA LEU A 90 -4.24 6.15 -9.74
C LEU A 90 -4.13 4.93 -10.68
N THR A 91 -5.07 3.98 -10.59
CA THR A 91 -5.12 2.84 -11.53
C THR A 91 -5.49 3.25 -12.94
N THR A 92 -6.17 4.39 -13.13
CA THR A 92 -6.53 4.87 -14.47
C THR A 92 -5.34 5.57 -15.14
N SER A 93 -4.56 6.36 -14.39
CA SER A 93 -3.43 7.12 -14.92
C SER A 93 -2.13 6.33 -15.02
N ASP A 94 -1.85 5.42 -14.08
CA ASP A 94 -0.48 4.92 -13.85
C ASP A 94 -0.37 3.38 -13.95
N TRP A 95 -1.33 2.70 -14.58
CA TRP A 95 -1.40 1.23 -14.58
C TRP A 95 -0.17 0.52 -15.18
N ALA A 96 0.35 1.02 -16.32
CA ALA A 96 1.30 0.30 -17.16
C ALA A 96 2.52 -0.21 -16.39
N ASP A 97 3.11 0.63 -15.53
CA ASP A 97 4.33 0.30 -14.78
C ASP A 97 4.06 -0.07 -13.31
N ASN A 98 2.82 0.07 -12.85
CA ASN A 98 2.46 0.00 -11.43
C ASN A 98 1.38 -1.03 -11.09
N GLY A 99 0.79 -1.70 -12.09
CA GLY A 99 -0.37 -2.58 -11.92
C GLY A 99 -0.19 -3.66 -10.83
N ALA A 100 1.02 -4.23 -10.71
CA ALA A 100 1.29 -5.29 -9.74
C ALA A 100 1.07 -4.83 -8.28
N TRP A 101 1.62 -3.68 -7.91
CA TRP A 101 1.48 -3.12 -6.56
C TRP A 101 0.16 -2.38 -6.38
N LEU A 102 -0.44 -1.84 -7.44
CA LEU A 102 -1.79 -1.25 -7.40
C LEU A 102 -2.87 -2.28 -7.06
N VAL A 103 -2.75 -3.50 -7.59
CA VAL A 103 -3.62 -4.63 -7.19
C VAL A 103 -3.41 -5.00 -5.71
N GLY A 104 -2.15 -4.98 -5.24
CA GLY A 104 -1.83 -5.19 -3.84
C GLY A 104 -2.47 -4.14 -2.94
N LEU A 105 -2.37 -2.87 -3.31
CA LEU A 105 -2.95 -1.74 -2.59
C LEU A 105 -4.48 -1.85 -2.51
N LYS A 106 -5.16 -2.21 -3.60
CA LYS A 106 -6.61 -2.43 -3.56
C LYS A 106 -7.00 -3.48 -2.52
N ARG A 107 -6.31 -4.63 -2.52
CA ARG A 107 -6.56 -5.73 -1.59
C ARG A 107 -6.25 -5.35 -0.14
N LEU A 108 -5.26 -4.49 0.09
CA LEU A 108 -4.99 -3.92 1.40
C LEU A 108 -6.20 -3.10 1.87
N LEU A 109 -6.73 -2.21 1.03
CA LEU A 109 -7.91 -1.40 1.37
C LEU A 109 -9.13 -2.26 1.66
N GLU A 110 -9.38 -3.28 0.83
CA GLU A 110 -10.45 -4.25 1.05
C GLU A 110 -10.28 -5.04 2.35
N ALA A 111 -9.05 -5.31 2.78
CA ALA A 111 -8.77 -5.99 4.05
C ALA A 111 -8.96 -5.06 5.25
N LEU A 112 -8.55 -3.80 5.15
CA LEU A 112 -8.69 -2.79 6.21
C LEU A 112 -10.14 -2.32 6.39
N ALA A 113 -10.97 -2.39 5.36
CA ALA A 113 -12.38 -2.02 5.41
C ALA A 113 -13.28 -3.11 6.01
N LYS A 114 -12.74 -4.30 6.32
CA LYS A 114 -13.52 -5.36 6.96
C LYS A 114 -13.82 -4.99 8.42
N PRO A 115 -15.09 -5.07 8.85
CA PRO A 115 -15.48 -4.81 10.24
C PRO A 115 -15.00 -5.90 11.19
#